data_AF-A0A2I2FGH6-F1
#
_entry.id   AF-A0A2I2FGH6-F1
#
_cell.length_a   1.000
_cell.length_b   1.000
_cell.length_c   1.000
_cell.angle_alpha   90.00
_cell.angle_beta   90.00
_cell.angle_gamma   90.00
#
_symmetry.space_group_name_H-M   'P 1'
#
loop_
_entity.id
_entity.type
_entity.pdbx_description
1 polymer ?
#
loop_
_entity_poly.entity_id
_entity_poly.type
_entity_poly.pdbx_seq_one_letter_code
_entity_poly.pdbx_strand_id
1 'polypeptide(L)'
;MESTNQNSNNRPDPSHDSSTDQSPQSERSLEDLEYYRVFLEQLLSLVCHGDQATVARMVSLIRSGASQQEIFAALSQETGVAGPHDQTKTGH
;
A
#
# COMPACT_ATOMS: atom_id res chain seq x y z
N MET A 1 -27.32 69.99 7.75
CA MET A 1 -26.14 69.22 8.19
C MET A 1 -26.69 67.91 8.72
N GLU A 2 -26.08 66.77 8.37
CA GLU A 2 -26.45 65.39 8.73
C GLU A 2 -27.75 64.83 8.08
N SER A 3 -27.84 63.59 7.58
CA SER A 3 -26.93 62.44 7.57
C SER A 3 -27.14 61.60 6.30
N THR A 4 -26.04 61.12 5.74
CA THR A 4 -25.98 60.14 4.65
C THR A 4 -26.56 58.80 5.11
N ASN A 5 -27.72 58.41 4.58
CA ASN A 5 -28.25 57.05 4.70
C ASN A 5 -27.74 56.19 3.53
N GLN A 6 -26.58 55.55 3.72
CA GLN A 6 -26.07 54.52 2.81
C GLN A 6 -26.14 53.16 3.50
N ASN A 7 -27.23 52.45 3.22
CA ASN A 7 -27.40 51.04 3.53
C ASN A 7 -26.56 50.22 2.54
N SER A 8 -25.30 49.96 2.89
CA SER A 8 -24.43 49.04 2.15
C SER A 8 -24.73 47.60 2.57
N ASN A 9 -25.66 46.96 1.86
CA ASN A 9 -25.85 45.51 1.92
C ASN A 9 -24.68 44.81 1.21
N ASN A 10 -23.54 44.73 1.88
CA ASN A 10 -22.45 43.84 1.49
C ASN A 10 -22.83 42.43 1.95
N ARG A 11 -23.62 41.72 1.13
CA ARG A 11 -23.69 40.26 1.20
C ARG A 11 -22.51 39.70 0.40
N PRO A 12 -21.51 39.06 1.03
CA PRO A 12 -20.64 38.16 0.28
C PRO A 12 -21.48 36.96 -0.11
N ASP A 13 -21.72 36.79 -1.41
CA ASP A 13 -22.07 35.50 -2.00
C ASP A 13 -20.90 34.56 -1.71
N PRO A 14 -21.06 33.50 -0.90
CA PRO A 14 -20.08 32.44 -0.86
C PRO A 14 -20.28 31.66 -2.15
N SER A 15 -19.68 32.19 -3.23
CA SER A 15 -19.37 31.41 -4.40
C SER A 15 -18.76 30.11 -3.88
N HIS A 16 -19.47 29.02 -4.17
CA HIS A 16 -19.16 27.67 -3.78
C HIS A 16 -17.84 27.30 -4.46
N ASP A 17 -16.74 27.79 -3.89
CA ASP A 17 -15.41 27.28 -4.11
C ASP A 17 -15.49 25.86 -3.60
N SER A 18 -15.80 24.95 -4.52
CA SER A 18 -15.44 23.55 -4.41
C SER A 18 -13.91 23.53 -4.35
N SER A 19 -13.37 23.98 -3.22
CA SER A 19 -12.13 23.54 -2.65
C SER A 19 -12.24 22.03 -2.65
N THR A 20 -11.73 21.47 -3.74
CA THR A 20 -11.31 20.10 -3.82
C THR A 20 -10.26 20.01 -2.72
N ASP A 21 -10.74 19.70 -1.52
CA ASP A 21 -9.94 19.27 -0.38
C ASP A 21 -9.36 17.92 -0.77
N GLN A 22 -8.45 17.94 -1.73
CA GLN A 22 -7.43 16.92 -1.89
C GLN A 22 -6.41 17.21 -0.80
N SER A 23 -6.85 16.98 0.45
CA SER A 23 -5.95 16.86 1.57
C SER A 23 -4.92 15.78 1.18
N PRO A 24 -3.60 16.03 1.26
CA PRO A 24 -2.55 15.05 0.98
C PRO A 24 -2.58 13.83 1.93
N GLN A 25 -3.54 13.78 2.86
CA GLN A 25 -3.85 12.61 3.68
C GLN A 25 -4.60 11.52 2.89
N SER A 26 -5.47 11.89 1.94
CA SER A 26 -6.20 10.91 1.13
C SER A 26 -5.29 10.18 0.15
N GLU A 27 -4.34 10.88 -0.48
CA GLU A 27 -3.38 10.24 -1.41
C GLU A 27 -2.41 9.31 -0.66
N ARG A 28 -1.84 9.74 0.48
CA ARG A 28 -1.02 8.85 1.32
C ARG A 28 -1.77 7.61 1.79
N SER A 29 -3.06 7.75 2.13
CA SER A 29 -3.87 6.61 2.55
C SER A 29 -4.13 5.60 1.43
N LEU A 30 -4.14 6.04 0.18
CA LEU A 30 -4.35 5.20 -0.99
C LEU A 30 -3.06 4.47 -1.37
N GLU A 31 -1.93 5.18 -1.36
CA GLU A 31 -0.59 4.60 -1.53
C GLU A 31 -0.30 3.52 -0.47
N ASP A 32 -0.63 3.81 0.80
CA ASP A 32 -0.52 2.85 1.90
C ASP A 32 -1.41 1.62 1.67
N LEU A 33 -2.63 1.82 1.16
CA LEU A 33 -3.56 0.72 0.90
C LEU A 33 -3.06 -0.20 -0.22
N GLU A 34 -2.56 0.36 -1.32
CA GLU A 34 -1.94 -0.42 -2.39
C GLU A 34 -0.71 -1.17 -1.90
N TYR A 35 0.12 -0.53 -1.07
CA TYR A 35 1.26 -1.17 -0.43
C TYR A 35 0.85 -2.37 0.43
N TYR A 36 -0.14 -2.20 1.32
CA TYR A 36 -0.63 -3.30 2.15
C TYR A 36 -1.28 -4.41 1.33
N ARG A 37 -1.99 -4.05 0.25
CA ARG A 37 -2.60 -5.03 -0.64
C ARG A 37 -1.55 -5.92 -1.29
N VAL A 38 -0.54 -5.31 -1.93
CA VAL A 38 0.55 -6.05 -2.60
C VAL A 38 1.35 -6.89 -1.60
N PHE A 39 1.55 -6.39 -0.38
CA PHE A 39 2.20 -7.15 0.70
C PHE A 39 1.39 -8.38 1.10
N LEU A 40 0.09 -8.23 1.34
CA LEU A 40 -0.80 -9.33 1.75
C LEU A 40 -0.99 -10.36 0.65
N GLU A 41 -1.07 -9.93 -0.61
CA GLU A 41 -1.18 -10.83 -1.76
C GLU A 41 0.07 -11.71 -1.90
N GLN A 42 1.27 -11.14 -1.74
CA GLN A 42 2.51 -11.92 -1.74
C GLN A 42 2.60 -12.89 -0.56
N LEU A 43 2.22 -12.45 0.64
CA LEU A 43 2.22 -13.30 1.82
C LEU A 43 1.24 -14.47 1.68
N LEU A 44 0.03 -14.19 1.17
CA LEU A 44 -0.98 -15.22 0.93
C LEU A 44 -0.54 -16.21 -0.14
N SER A 45 0.05 -15.72 -1.23
CA SER A 45 0.61 -16.57 -2.29
C SER A 45 1.67 -17.52 -1.74
N LEU A 46 2.59 -17.02 -0.91
CA LEU A 46 3.61 -17.84 -0.26
C LEU A 46 3.02 -18.92 0.64
N VAL A 47 2.00 -18.59 1.44
CA VAL A 47 1.38 -19.54 2.37
C VAL A 47 0.53 -20.59 1.62
N CYS A 48 -0.11 -20.22 0.52
CA CYS A 48 -0.96 -21.12 -0.26
C CYS A 48 -0.17 -22.02 -1.22
N HIS A 49 0.93 -21.51 -1.79
CA HIS A 49 1.65 -22.18 -2.88
C HIS A 49 3.10 -22.50 -2.57
N GLY A 50 3.67 -21.92 -1.52
CA GLY A 50 5.06 -22.15 -1.13
C GLY A 50 5.27 -23.51 -0.48
N ASP A 51 6.49 -24.03 -0.63
CA ASP A 51 6.91 -25.25 0.05
C ASP A 51 6.89 -25.10 1.57
N GLN A 52 6.67 -26.21 2.27
CA GLN A 52 6.55 -26.25 3.73
C GLN A 52 7.75 -25.60 4.44
N ALA A 53 8.97 -25.75 3.91
CA ALA A 53 10.17 -25.14 4.47
C ALA A 53 10.13 -23.61 4.39
N THR A 54 9.68 -23.07 3.26
CA THR A 54 9.55 -21.63 3.03
C THR A 54 8.45 -21.05 3.90
N VAL A 55 7.29 -21.71 3.98
CA VAL A 55 6.20 -21.30 4.88
C VAL A 55 6.65 -21.33 6.34
N ALA A 56 7.34 -22.37 6.79
CA ALA A 56 7.83 -22.48 8.16
C ALA A 56 8.86 -21.39 8.50
N ARG A 57 9.77 -21.07 7.57
CA ARG A 57 10.72 -19.97 7.70
C ARG A 57 9.98 -18.65 7.86
N MET A 58 8.98 -18.41 7.03
CA MET A 58 8.23 -17.17 7.03
C MET A 58 7.39 -16.98 8.30
N VAL A 59 6.71 -18.03 8.74
CA VAL A 59 5.98 -18.04 10.02
C VAL A 59 6.91 -17.77 11.20
N SER A 60 8.12 -18.34 11.18
CA SER A 60 9.13 -18.10 12.22
C SER A 60 9.57 -16.64 12.25
N LEU A 61 9.78 -16.03 11.09
CA LEU A 61 10.16 -14.62 10.94
C LEU A 61 9.07 -13.67 11.47
N ILE A 62 7.80 -13.96 11.17
CA ILE A 62 6.68 -13.18 11.70
C ILE A 62 6.59 -13.33 13.23
N ARG A 63 6.77 -14.55 13.74
CA ARG A 63 6.71 -14.84 15.19
C ARG A 63 7.87 -14.24 15.99
N SER A 64 9.02 -13.98 15.37
CA SER A 64 10.12 -13.27 16.03
C SER A 64 9.86 -11.76 16.18
N GLY A 65 8.74 -11.25 15.64
CA GLY A 65 8.43 -9.83 15.65
C GLY A 65 9.27 -9.03 14.65
N ALA A 66 9.66 -9.66 13.53
CA ALA A 66 10.37 -8.97 12.46
C ALA A 66 9.53 -7.79 11.94
N SER A 67 10.21 -6.72 11.54
CA SER A 67 9.57 -5.56 10.95
C SER A 67 8.98 -5.89 9.58
N GLN A 68 8.00 -5.09 9.16
CA GLN A 68 7.37 -5.26 7.86
C GLN A 68 8.37 -5.22 6.70
N GLN A 69 9.42 -4.39 6.79
CA GLN A 69 10.46 -4.32 5.77
C GLN A 69 11.28 -5.62 5.68
N GLU A 70 11.58 -6.24 6.82
CA GLU A 70 12.29 -7.53 6.87
C GLU A 70 11.43 -8.65 6.29
N ILE A 71 10.13 -8.65 6.61
CA ILE A 71 9.15 -9.59 6.08
C ILE A 71 9.02 -9.42 4.56
N PHE A 72 8.95 -8.18 4.07
CA PHE A 72 8.86 -7.88 2.64
C PHE A 72 10.14 -8.27 1.86
N ALA A 73 11.31 -8.03 2.45
CA ALA A 73 12.58 -8.45 1.86
C ALA A 73 12.67 -9.98 1.74
N ALA A 74 12.19 -10.72 2.74
CA ALA A 74 12.12 -12.18 2.69
C ALA A 74 11.15 -12.65 1.58
N LEU A 75 9.95 -12.07 1.50
CA LEU A 75 8.97 -12.37 0.44
C LEU A 75 9.56 -12.16 -0.96
N SER A 76 10.26 -11.03 -1.16
CA SER A 76 10.87 -10.70 -2.45
C SER A 76 11.98 -11.69 -2.84
N GLN A 77 12.72 -12.22 -1.87
CA GLN A 77 13.76 -13.23 -2.11
C GLN A 77 13.16 -14.60 -2.47
N GLU A 78 12.03 -14.94 -1.86
CA GLU A 78 11.38 -16.25 -2.01
C GLU A 78 10.51 -16.34 -3.28
N THR A 79 9.93 -15.21 -3.70
CA THR A 79 9.18 -15.08 -4.95
C THR A 79 10.06 -14.80 -6.17
N GLY A 80 11.31 -14.39 -5.97
CA GLY A 80 12.28 -14.08 -7.03
C GLY A 80 12.90 -15.29 -7.75
N VAL A 81 12.51 -16.52 -7.43
CA VAL A 81 13.06 -17.74 -8.06
C VAL A 81 12.09 -18.36 -9.08
N ALA A 82 11.87 -17.63 -10.18
CA ALA A 82 11.41 -18.24 -11.43
C ALA A 82 12.60 -18.38 -12.40
N GLY A 83 13.63 -19.11 -11.98
CA GLY A 83 14.58 -19.70 -12.91
C GLY A 83 13.99 -21.03 -13.40
N PRO A 84 13.81 -21.26 -14.71
CA PRO A 84 13.24 -22.50 -15.20
C PRO A 84 14.13 -23.66 -14.77
N HIS A 85 13.48 -24.61 -14.11
CA HIS A 85 14.01 -25.88 -13.70
C HIS A 85 14.37 -26.70 -14.95
N ASP A 86 15.55 -26.49 -15.53
CA ASP A 86 16.10 -27.40 -16.54
C ASP A 86 16.67 -28.63 -15.83
N GLN A 87 15.77 -29.54 -15.45
CA GLN A 87 16.12 -30.94 -15.26
C GLN A 87 15.67 -31.70 -16.51
N THR A 88 16.51 -31.70 -17.55
CA THR A 88 16.46 -32.75 -18.57
C THR A 88 17.62 -33.72 -18.36
N LYS A 89 17.32 -34.77 -17.60
CA LYS A 89 18.11 -36.01 -17.49
C LYS A 89 17.85 -36.88 -18.73
N THR A 90 18.84 -37.17 -19.57
CA THR A 90 19.04 -38.42 -20.36
C THR A 90 20.34 -38.26 -21.17
N GLY A 91 21.30 -39.17 -21.32
CA GLY A 91 21.47 -40.57 -20.94
C GLY A 91 22.58 -41.14 -21.83
N HIS A 92 23.45 -41.95 -21.20
CA HIS A 92 24.34 -43.00 -21.75
C HIS A 92 25.48 -42.67 -22.74
#